data_AF-A0A060N3M1-F1
#
_entry.id   AF-A0A060N3M1-F1
#
_cell.length_a   1.000
_cell.length_b   1.000
_cell.length_c   1.000
_cell.angle_alpha   90.00
_cell.angle_beta   90.00
_cell.angle_gamma   90.00
#
_symmetry.space_group_name_H-M   'P 1'
#
loop_
_entity.id
_entity.type
_entity.pdbx_description
1 polymer ?
#
loop_
_entity_poly.entity_id
_entity_poly.type
_entity_poly.pdbx_seq_one_letter_code
_entity_poly.pdbx_strand_id
1 'polypeptide(L)' 'MSRKIKLLNGKIHTFMVKGQMNPCGCGSNCFHSEDDGVHTLGVCNACGKDIYEYKEREVFTEWKSKD' A
#
# COMPACT_ATOMS: atom_id res chain seq x y z
N MET A 1 -3.41 -17.00 7.65
CA MET A 1 -3.11 -16.75 6.22
C MET A 1 -1.87 -15.88 6.16
N SER A 2 -0.91 -16.17 5.28
CA SER A 2 0.31 -15.36 5.15
C SER A 2 0.06 -14.24 4.14
N ARG A 3 0.22 -12.99 4.57
CA ARG A 3 0.12 -11.81 3.70
C ARG A 3 1.28 -11.78 2.70
N LYS A 4 1.07 -11.22 1.51
CA LYS A 4 2.10 -11.05 0.48
C LYS A 4 2.21 -9.60 0.05
N ILE A 5 3.42 -9.06 0.05
CA ILE A 5 3.70 -7.70 -0.47
C ILE A 5 3.40 -7.68 -1.98
N LYS A 6 2.61 -6.69 -2.42
CA LYS A 6 2.38 -6.42 -3.85
C LYS A 6 3.62 -5.74 -4.44
N LEU A 7 4.24 -6.42 -5.38
CA LEU A 7 5.36 -5.88 -6.16
C LEU A 7 4.83 -5.28 -7.47
N LEU A 8 5.33 -4.11 -7.84
CA LEU A 8 5.16 -3.54 -9.18
C LEU A 8 6.48 -3.70 -9.93
N ASN A 9 6.47 -4.41 -11.05
CA ASN A 9 7.66 -4.67 -11.86
C ASN A 9 8.82 -5.28 -11.04
N GLY A 10 8.50 -6.19 -10.11
CA GLY A 10 9.47 -6.88 -9.24
C GLY A 10 10.04 -6.04 -8.10
N LYS A 11 9.55 -4.81 -7.90
CA LYS A 11 10.00 -3.91 -6.82
C LYS A 11 8.87 -3.57 -5.87
N ILE A 12 9.22 -3.32 -4.61
CA ILE A 12 8.28 -2.80 -3.62
C ILE A 12 7.97 -1.36 -4.03
N HIS A 13 6.69 -1.07 -4.26
CA HIS A 13 6.25 0.29 -4.50
C HIS A 13 5.93 0.96 -3.17
N THR A 14 6.37 2.21 -3.01
CA THR A 14 6.07 3.04 -1.86
C THR A 14 5.11 4.13 -2.27
N PHE A 15 4.06 4.30 -1.48
CA PHE A 15 2.99 5.26 -1.73
C PHE A 15 2.82 6.19 -0.53
N MET A 16 2.08 7.27 -0.74
CA MET A 16 1.66 8.21 0.30
C MET A 16 0.14 8.39 0.25
N VAL A 17 -0.51 8.49 1.41
CA VAL A 17 -1.97 8.69 1.46
C VAL A 17 -2.26 10.15 1.10
N LYS A 18 -2.93 10.38 -0.03
CA LYS A 18 -3.25 11.74 -0.46
C LYS A 18 -4.14 12.43 0.59
N GLY A 19 -3.69 13.57 1.09
CA GLY A 19 -4.46 14.38 2.04
C GLY A 19 -4.42 13.90 3.50
N GLN A 20 -3.63 12.86 3.83
CA GLN A 20 -3.40 12.46 5.22
C GLN A 20 -1.91 12.51 5.55
N MET A 21 -1.59 13.11 6.70
CA MET A 21 -0.25 13.03 7.28
C MET A 21 -0.26 12.04 8.43
N ASN A 22 0.73 11.16 8.44
CA ASN A 22 1.05 10.20 9.48
C ASN A 22 -0.16 9.34 9.91
N PRO A 23 -0.78 8.59 8.98
CA PRO A 23 -2.03 7.89 9.25
C PRO A 23 -1.92 6.84 10.36
N CYS A 24 -0.72 6.29 10.59
CA CYS A 24 -0.46 5.31 11.66
C CYS A 24 0.03 5.92 12.99
N GLY A 25 0.34 7.22 13.01
CA GLY A 25 0.87 7.91 14.19
C GLY A 25 2.38 7.78 14.44
N CYS A 26 3.13 6.99 13.67
CA CYS A 26 4.57 6.75 13.94
C CYS A 26 5.53 7.84 13.41
N GLY A 27 5.02 8.81 12.65
CA GLY A 27 5.80 9.88 12.02
C GLY A 27 6.12 9.63 10.54
N SER A 28 5.82 8.44 10.01
CA SER A 28 6.00 8.10 8.59
C SER A 28 4.71 8.28 7.78
N ASN A 29 4.86 8.79 6.56
CA ASN A 29 3.76 8.94 5.59
C ASN A 29 3.78 7.88 4.49
N CYS A 30 4.80 7.02 4.49
CA CYS A 30 5.05 6.05 3.43
C CYS A 30 4.50 4.67 3.79
N PHE A 31 3.88 4.02 2.82
CA PHE A 31 3.37 2.66 2.96
C PHE A 31 3.60 1.84 1.69
N HIS A 32 3.52 0.51 1.82
CA HIS A 32 3.44 -0.45 0.73
C HIS A 32 2.11 -1.20 0.81
N SER A 33 1.74 -1.91 -0.26
CA SER A 33 0.52 -2.70 -0.27
C SER A 33 0.79 -4.18 -0.02
N GLU A 34 -0.07 -4.84 0.74
CA GLU A 34 -0.08 -6.30 0.95
C GLU A 34 -1.43 -6.89 0.53
N ASP A 35 -1.44 -8.15 0.07
CA ASP A 35 -2.65 -8.94 -0.23
C ASP A 35 -2.72 -10.12 0.75
N ASP A 36 -3.83 -10.25 1.47
CA ASP A 36 -4.07 -11.36 2.40
C ASP A 36 -4.82 -12.54 1.75
N GLY A 37 -5.11 -12.44 0.45
CA GLY A 37 -5.91 -13.38 -0.32
C GLY A 37 -7.34 -12.87 -0.59
N VAL A 38 -7.83 -11.93 0.21
CA VAL A 38 -9.21 -11.40 0.18
C VAL A 38 -9.21 -9.88 -0.04
N HIS A 39 -8.36 -9.16 0.69
CA HIS A 39 -8.27 -7.70 0.71
C HIS A 39 -6.88 -7.22 0.32
N THR A 40 -6.80 -5.96 -0.12
CA THR A 40 -5.53 -5.24 -0.24
C THR A 40 -5.38 -4.27 0.92
N LEU A 41 -4.30 -4.43 1.67
CA LEU A 41 -3.99 -3.65 2.87
C LEU A 41 -2.88 -2.65 2.55
N GLY A 42 -2.99 -1.44 3.08
CA GLY A 42 -1.89 -0.49 3.15
C GLY A 42 -1.12 -0.68 4.42
N VAL A 43 0.18 -0.93 4.33
CA VAL A 43 1.04 -1.23 5.48
C VAL A 43 2.12 -0.19 5.60
N CYS A 44 2.20 0.48 6.75
CA CYS A 44 3.20 1.51 7.00
C CYS A 44 4.62 0.93 6.89
N ASN A 45 5.49 1.59 6.13
CA ASN A 45 6.87 1.14 5.93
C ASN A 45 7.73 1.21 7.19
N ALA A 46 7.35 2.03 8.18
CA ALA A 46 8.15 2.24 9.38
C ALA A 46 7.71 1.37 10.56
N CYS A 47 6.40 1.27 10.80
CA CYS A 47 5.87 0.57 11.98
C CYS A 47 5.06 -0.69 11.65
N GLY A 48 4.86 -1.01 10.37
CA GLY A 48 4.13 -2.21 9.93
C GLY A 48 2.64 -2.22 10.28
N LYS A 49 2.07 -1.09 10.74
CA LYS A 49 0.64 -0.99 11.00
C LYS A 49 -0.14 -0.89 9.69
N ASP A 50 -1.28 -1.58 9.67
CA ASP A 50 -2.29 -1.44 8.63
C ASP A 50 -2.91 -0.04 8.75
N ILE A 51 -2.85 0.74 7.67
CA ILE A 51 -3.33 2.13 7.60
C ILE A 51 -4.62 2.29 6.79
N TYR A 52 -4.93 1.34 5.92
CA TYR A 52 -6.22 1.26 5.21
C TYR A 52 -6.45 -0.16 4.69
N GLU A 53 -7.72 -0.49 4.44
CA GLU A 53 -8.16 -1.75 3.85
C GLU A 53 -9.04 -1.44 2.63
N TYR A 54 -8.60 -1.86 1.45
CA TYR A 54 -9.42 -1.83 0.24
C TYR A 54 -10.35 -3.04 0.23
N LYS A 55 -11.66 -2.79 0.29
CA LYS A 55 -12.71 -3.83 0.32
C LYS A 55 -12.84 -4.59 -1.01
N GLU A 56 -12.43 -3.99 -2.12
CA GLU A 56 -12.27 -4.68 -3.39
C GLU A 56 -10.78 -4.80 -3.69
N ARG A 57 -10.36 -5.94 -4.24
CA ARG A 57 -8.98 -6.15 -4.70
C ARG A 57 -8.70 -5.13 -5.81
N GLU A 58 -8.09 -4.01 -5.45
CA GLU A 58 -7.67 -3.02 -6.44
C GLU A 58 -6.63 -3.66 -7.37
N VAL A 59 -7.04 -3.86 -8.62
CA VAL A 59 -6.15 -4.14 -9.75
C VAL A 59 -5.60 -2.78 -10.17
N PHE A 60 -4.50 -2.35 -9.55
CA PHE A 60 -3.82 -1.13 -9.96
C PHE A 60 -3.34 -1.29 -11.41
N THR A 61 -4.01 -0.63 -12.35
CA THR A 61 -3.49 -0.43 -13.70
C THR A 61 -2.38 0.62 -13.64
N GLU A 62 -1.20 0.28 -14.17
CA GLU A 62 -0.07 1.21 -14.26
C GLU A 62 -0.51 2.54 -14.88
N TRP A 63 -0.21 3.64 -14.19
CA TRP A 63 -0.33 4.97 -14.78
C TRP A 63 0.80 5.14 -15.79
N LYS A 64 0.52 4.89 -17.08
CA LYS A 64 1.44 5.26 -18.16
C LYS A 64 1.33 6.77 -18.37
N SER A 65 2.41 7.50 -18.13
CA SER A 65 2.55 8.87 -18.63
C SER A 65 2.30 8.84 -20.14
N LYS A 66 1.38 9.69 -20.61
CA LYS A 66 1.30 10.02 -22.04
C LYS A 66 2.48 10.95 -22.32
N ASP A 67 3.48 10.43 -23.03
CA ASP A 67 4.34 11.24 -23.90
C ASP A 67 3.51 11.81 -25.05
#